data_AF-J6IFJ4-F1
#
_entry.id   AF-J6IFJ4-F1
#
_cell.length_a   1.000
_cell.length_b   1.000
_cell.length_c   1.000
_cell.angle_alpha   90.00
_cell.angle_beta   90.00
_cell.angle_gamma   90.00
#
_symmetry.space_group_name_H-M   'P 1'
#
loop_
_entity.id
_entity.type
_entity.pdbx_description
1 polymer ?
#
loop_
_entity_poly.entity_id
_entity_poly.type
_entity_poly.pdbx_seq_one_letter_code
_entity_poly.pdbx_strand_id
1 'polypeptide(L)'
;SVFNQMWGGQIWCALFFVFMSFAALSTVITVFENIMSFTVDQWGISRRKAVAINGVLLAVLCLPCALGFNVWSGFEVPGLGNIQGIEDFIVSNNLLPLGALVFLAFCTWKRGWGWDKFIAEADTGAGVKFPAVLRLYMKYFVPVLVLIVIVMGWIPVVSAWVGA
;
A
#
# COMPACT_ATOMS: atom_id res chain seq x y z
N SER A 1 -3.63 25.30 -14.51
CA SER A 1 -3.14 25.02 -13.14
C SER A 1 -3.91 25.92 -12.18
N VAL A 2 -4.62 25.32 -11.21
CA VAL A 2 -5.48 26.06 -10.25
C VAL A 2 -4.70 27.18 -9.55
N PHE A 3 -3.41 26.97 -9.29
CA PHE A 3 -2.53 27.97 -8.68
C PHE A 3 -2.34 29.25 -9.51
N ASN A 4 -2.41 29.19 -10.85
CA ASN A 4 -2.25 30.38 -11.70
C ASN A 4 -3.50 31.29 -11.71
N GLN A 5 -4.63 30.77 -11.22
CA GLN A 5 -5.87 31.54 -11.07
C GLN A 5 -5.97 32.21 -9.68
N MET A 6 -5.04 31.91 -8.77
CA MET A 6 -4.98 32.49 -7.42
C MET A 6 -4.04 33.70 -7.41
N TRP A 7 -4.41 34.75 -6.68
CA TRP A 7 -3.52 35.89 -6.46
C TRP A 7 -2.27 35.43 -5.69
N GLY A 8 -1.08 35.72 -6.23
CA GLY A 8 0.17 35.26 -5.64
C GLY A 8 0.43 33.76 -5.84
N GLY A 9 -0.14 33.18 -6.91
CA GLY A 9 -0.09 31.75 -7.22
C GLY A 9 1.27 31.06 -7.09
N GLN A 10 2.37 31.77 -7.37
CA GLN A 10 3.72 31.21 -7.18
C GLN A 10 4.06 30.90 -5.71
N ILE A 11 3.65 31.76 -4.77
CA ILE A 11 3.91 31.55 -3.33
C ILE A 11 3.12 30.36 -2.82
N TRP A 12 1.83 30.29 -3.17
CA TRP A 12 0.97 29.17 -2.81
C TRP A 12 1.41 27.85 -3.46
N CYS A 13 1.86 27.90 -4.71
CA CYS A 13 2.45 26.76 -5.41
C CYS A 13 3.71 26.26 -4.69
N ALA A 14 4.64 27.15 -4.35
CA ALA A 14 5.87 26.79 -3.66
C ALA A 14 5.59 26.16 -2.28
N LEU A 15 4.72 26.75 -1.48
CA LEU A 15 4.34 26.22 -0.16
C LEU A 15 3.68 24.83 -0.27
N PHE A 16 2.79 24.64 -1.26
CA PHE A 16 2.13 23.36 -1.48
C PHE A 16 3.14 22.25 -1.82
N PHE A 17 4.08 22.50 -2.74
CA PHE A 17 5.10 21.50 -3.09
C PHE A 17 6.07 21.20 -1.95
N VAL A 18 6.40 22.20 -1.12
CA VAL A 18 7.22 21.99 0.08
C VAL A 18 6.50 21.07 1.07
N PHE A 19 5.24 21.36 1.41
CA PHE A 19 4.48 20.50 2.33
C PHE A 19 4.23 19.11 1.75
N MET A 20 3.93 19.00 0.46
CA MET A 20 3.81 17.72 -0.24
C MET A 20 5.11 16.92 -0.18
N SER A 21 6.27 17.58 -0.31
CA SER A 21 7.57 16.92 -0.24
C SER A 21 7.86 16.37 1.17
N PHE A 22 7.55 17.12 2.22
CA PHE A 22 7.67 16.60 3.60
C PHE A 22 6.74 15.42 3.87
N ALA A 23 5.49 15.50 3.39
CA ALA A 23 4.54 14.39 3.51
C ALA A 23 4.98 13.16 2.71
N ALA A 24 5.50 13.34 1.50
CA ALA A 24 6.03 12.25 0.70
C ALA A 24 7.26 11.62 1.37
N LEU A 25 8.20 12.42 1.86
CA LEU A 25 9.41 11.95 2.54
C LEU A 25 9.09 11.10 3.77
N SER A 26 8.12 11.52 4.60
CA SER A 26 7.76 10.75 5.79
C SER A 26 7.19 9.37 5.44
N THR A 27 6.30 9.30 4.44
CA THR A 27 5.73 8.02 3.98
C THR A 27 6.80 7.09 3.40
N VAL A 28 7.72 7.61 2.57
CA VAL A 28 8.82 6.84 1.99
C VAL A 28 9.73 6.30 3.09
N ILE A 29 10.10 7.12 4.09
CA ILE A 29 10.92 6.67 5.22
C ILE A 29 10.24 5.53 5.98
N THR A 30 8.93 5.63 6.24
CA THR A 30 8.17 4.57 6.93
C THR A 30 8.16 3.25 6.13
N VAL A 31 7.97 3.31 4.81
CA VAL A 31 8.00 2.11 3.95
C VAL A 31 9.40 1.49 3.92
N PHE A 32 10.44 2.31 3.77
CA PHE A 32 11.83 1.86 3.81
C PHE A 32 12.19 1.17 5.13
N GLU A 33 11.79 1.74 6.26
CA GLU A 33 12.05 1.16 7.58
C GLU A 33 11.40 -0.22 7.72
N ASN A 34 10.18 -0.40 7.20
CA ASN A 34 9.48 -1.69 7.23
C ASN A 34 10.24 -2.76 6.42
N ILE A 35 10.67 -2.43 5.19
CA ILE A 35 11.47 -3.33 4.34
C ILE A 35 12.80 -3.68 5.03
N MET A 36 13.45 -2.69 5.65
CA MET A 36 14.70 -2.90 6.37
C MET A 36 14.53 -3.78 7.59
N SER A 37 13.50 -3.56 8.42
CA SER A 37 13.23 -4.39 9.61
C SER A 37 13.00 -5.84 9.18
N PHE A 38 12.15 -6.06 8.18
CA PHE A 38 11.92 -7.39 7.64
C PHE A 38 13.21 -8.04 7.14
N THR A 39 14.07 -7.29 6.45
CA THR A 39 15.35 -7.81 5.94
C THR A 39 16.30 -8.18 7.09
N VAL A 40 16.41 -7.34 8.11
CA VAL A 40 17.30 -7.56 9.26
C VAL A 40 16.82 -8.75 10.09
N ASP A 41 15.52 -8.87 10.32
CA ASP A 41 14.93 -9.94 11.11
C ASP A 41 15.00 -11.29 10.37
N GLN A 42 14.76 -11.31 9.06
CA GLN A 42 14.74 -12.54 8.26
C GLN A 42 16.14 -13.05 7.87
N TRP A 43 17.07 -12.16 7.52
CA TRP A 43 18.43 -12.55 7.08
C TRP A 43 19.50 -12.36 8.16
N GLY A 44 19.18 -11.76 9.31
CA GLY A 44 20.13 -11.56 10.41
C GLY A 44 21.32 -10.65 10.08
N ILE A 45 21.22 -9.83 9.03
CA ILE A 45 22.30 -8.98 8.54
C ILE A 45 22.34 -7.66 9.35
N SER A 46 23.54 -7.11 9.57
CA SER A 46 23.67 -5.81 10.24
C SER A 46 23.01 -4.67 9.46
N ARG A 47 22.31 -3.76 10.17
CA ARG A 47 21.53 -2.65 9.60
C ARG A 47 22.25 -1.89 8.49
N ARG A 48 23.54 -1.59 8.67
CA ARG A 48 24.34 -0.84 7.69
C ARG A 48 24.48 -1.55 6.34
N LYS A 49 24.60 -2.88 6.34
CA LYS A 49 24.66 -3.68 5.11
C LYS A 49 23.27 -3.82 4.49
N ALA A 50 22.23 -4.00 5.31
CA ALA A 50 20.85 -4.04 4.85
C ALA A 50 20.42 -2.74 4.14
N VAL A 51 20.82 -1.57 4.68
CA VAL A 51 20.57 -0.25 4.05
C VAL A 51 21.25 -0.14 2.69
N ALA A 52 22.52 -0.53 2.58
CA ALA A 52 23.26 -0.41 1.33
C ALA A 52 22.69 -1.31 0.23
N ILE A 53 22.35 -2.57 0.56
CA ILE A 53 21.80 -3.52 -0.40
C ILE A 53 20.38 -3.12 -0.81
N ASN A 54 19.49 -2.85 0.16
CA ASN A 54 18.11 -2.46 -0.15
C ASN A 54 18.06 -1.10 -0.86
N GLY A 55 18.92 -0.15 -0.52
CA GLY A 55 19.00 1.15 -1.18
C GLY A 55 19.37 1.03 -2.66
N VAL A 56 20.39 0.20 -2.99
CA VAL A 56 20.76 -0.07 -4.39
C VAL A 56 19.64 -0.82 -5.10
N LEU A 57 19.07 -1.85 -4.47
CA LEU A 57 17.99 -2.64 -5.07
C LEU A 57 16.77 -1.77 -5.39
N LEU A 58 16.39 -0.89 -4.46
CA LEU A 58 15.24 -0.01 -4.63
C LEU A 58 15.51 1.06 -5.70
N ALA A 59 16.72 1.63 -5.75
CA ALA A 59 17.12 2.53 -6.84
C ALA A 59 17.01 1.83 -8.21
N VAL A 60 17.46 0.58 -8.31
CA VAL A 60 17.36 -0.22 -9.54
C VAL A 60 15.91 -0.56 -9.88
N LEU A 61 15.08 -0.91 -8.90
CA LEU A 61 13.65 -1.22 -9.11
C LEU A 61 12.82 0.01 -9.49
N CYS A 62 13.23 1.21 -9.08
CA CYS A 62 12.59 2.45 -9.52
C CYS A 62 12.93 2.83 -10.97
N LEU A 63 14.04 2.33 -11.54
CA LEU A 63 14.45 2.65 -12.91
C LEU A 63 13.42 2.18 -13.96
N PRO A 64 12.90 0.94 -13.94
CA PRO A 64 11.80 0.50 -14.82
C PRO A 64 10.59 1.43 -14.77
N CYS A 65 10.14 1.81 -13.56
CA CYS A 65 9.04 2.77 -13.40
C CYS A 65 9.34 4.12 -14.07
N ALA A 66 10.52 4.69 -13.86
CA ALA A 66 10.91 5.97 -14.45
C ALA A 66 11.08 5.88 -15.98
N LEU A 67 11.61 4.76 -16.48
CA LEU A 67 11.80 4.49 -17.91
C LEU A 67 10.47 4.18 -18.63
N GLY A 68 9.47 3.67 -17.90
CA GLY A 68 8.11 3.44 -18.39
C GLY A 68 7.41 4.73 -18.85
N PHE A 69 7.76 5.88 -18.26
CA PHE A 69 7.23 7.18 -18.69
C PHE A 69 7.90 7.77 -19.93
N ASN A 70 9.03 7.21 -20.38
CA ASN A 70 9.85 7.83 -21.43
C ASN A 70 10.14 6.83 -22.57
N VAL A 71 11.04 5.87 -22.34
CA VAL A 71 11.56 4.96 -23.38
C VAL A 71 10.66 3.74 -23.62
N TRP A 72 9.98 3.25 -22.58
CA TRP A 72 9.06 2.09 -22.67
C TRP A 72 7.59 2.49 -22.78
N SER A 73 7.31 3.74 -23.15
CA SER A 73 5.95 4.27 -23.35
C SER A 73 5.16 3.56 -24.46
N GLY A 74 5.81 2.73 -25.29
CA GLY A 74 5.16 1.88 -26.28
C GLY A 74 4.66 0.53 -25.74
N PHE A 75 5.01 0.14 -24.51
CA PHE A 75 4.58 -1.11 -23.89
C PHE A 75 3.42 -0.85 -22.93
N GLU A 76 2.31 -0.38 -23.49
CA GLU A 76 1.06 -0.17 -22.76
C GLU A 76 0.21 -1.43 -22.82
N VAL A 77 -0.10 -1.99 -21.65
CA VAL A 77 -1.07 -3.08 -21.57
C VAL A 77 -2.47 -2.44 -21.50
N PRO A 78 -3.40 -2.80 -22.40
CA PRO A 78 -4.77 -2.29 -22.36
C PRO A 78 -5.38 -2.46 -20.96
N GLY A 79 -5.92 -1.40 -20.37
CA GLY A 79 -6.52 -1.43 -19.02
C GLY A 79 -5.58 -1.27 -17.83
N LEU A 80 -4.26 -1.37 -18.03
CA LEU A 80 -3.24 -1.23 -16.98
C LEU A 80 -2.26 -0.08 -17.24
N GLY A 81 -2.13 0.36 -18.50
CA GLY A 81 -1.26 1.46 -18.90
C GLY A 81 0.22 1.07 -18.96
N ASN A 82 1.10 2.01 -18.62
CA ASN A 82 2.55 1.84 -18.59
C ASN A 82 3.01 0.95 -17.42
N ILE A 83 4.31 0.64 -17.36
CA ILE A 83 4.94 -0.21 -16.31
C ILE A 83 4.50 0.19 -14.89
N GLN A 84 4.47 1.49 -14.57
CA GLN A 84 4.01 1.96 -13.26
C GLN A 84 2.55 1.57 -12.97
N GLY A 85 1.67 1.62 -13.97
CA GLY A 85 0.27 1.25 -13.79
C GLY A 85 0.10 -0.25 -13.58
N ILE A 86 0.95 -1.08 -14.20
CA ILE A 86 1.00 -2.52 -13.95
C ILE A 86 1.48 -2.80 -12.52
N GLU A 87 2.55 -2.14 -12.08
CA GLU A 87 3.07 -2.29 -10.71
C GLU A 87 2.03 -1.85 -9.66
N ASP A 88 1.39 -0.71 -9.87
CA ASP A 88 0.32 -0.21 -8.99
C ASP A 88 -0.88 -1.17 -8.98
N PHE A 89 -1.28 -1.75 -10.12
CA PHE A 89 -2.35 -2.75 -10.13
C PHE A 89 -1.99 -4.02 -9.36
N ILE A 90 -0.76 -4.51 -9.50
CA ILE A 90 -0.30 -5.71 -8.77
C ILE A 90 -0.32 -5.43 -7.26
N VAL A 91 0.19 -4.28 -6.83
CA VAL A 91 0.30 -3.96 -5.39
C VAL A 91 -1.04 -3.51 -4.82
N SER A 92 -1.64 -2.45 -5.38
CA SER A 92 -2.80 -1.76 -4.81
C SER A 92 -4.10 -2.53 -4.97
N ASN A 93 -4.32 -3.21 -6.10
CA ASN A 93 -5.57 -3.95 -6.33
C ASN A 93 -5.51 -5.42 -5.92
N ASN A 94 -4.32 -6.03 -5.85
CA ASN A 94 -4.17 -7.44 -5.51
C ASN A 94 -3.45 -7.66 -4.18
N LEU A 95 -2.20 -7.21 -4.04
CA LEU A 95 -1.39 -7.52 -2.86
C LEU A 95 -1.97 -6.92 -1.57
N LEU A 96 -2.37 -5.65 -1.59
CA LEU A 96 -2.94 -4.97 -0.41
C LEU A 96 -4.28 -5.59 0.02
N PRO A 97 -5.28 -5.79 -0.86
CA PRO A 97 -6.55 -6.38 -0.46
C PRO A 97 -6.43 -7.85 -0.06
N LEU A 98 -5.61 -8.65 -0.78
CA LEU A 98 -5.37 -10.05 -0.41
C LEU A 98 -4.62 -10.16 0.91
N GLY A 99 -3.61 -9.31 1.13
CA GLY A 99 -2.92 -9.20 2.41
C GLY A 99 -3.89 -8.88 3.54
N ALA A 100 -4.78 -7.90 3.33
CA ALA A 100 -5.82 -7.55 4.29
C ALA A 100 -6.77 -8.74 4.58
N LEU A 101 -7.18 -9.52 3.57
CA LEU A 101 -7.99 -10.73 3.77
C LEU A 101 -7.24 -11.81 4.56
N VAL A 102 -5.96 -12.03 4.29
CA VAL A 102 -5.13 -13.00 5.04
C VAL A 102 -5.00 -12.57 6.50
N PHE A 103 -4.72 -11.29 6.77
CA PHE A 103 -4.69 -10.76 8.14
C PHE A 103 -6.04 -10.89 8.82
N LEU A 104 -7.14 -10.59 8.11
CA LEU A 104 -8.49 -10.76 8.64
C LEU A 104 -8.82 -12.20 8.97
N ALA A 105 -8.51 -13.13 8.06
CA ALA A 105 -8.71 -14.55 8.27
C ALA A 105 -7.86 -15.05 9.44
N PHE A 106 -6.62 -14.56 9.58
CA PHE A 106 -5.74 -14.91 10.69
C PHE A 106 -6.30 -14.44 12.04
N CYS A 107 -6.85 -13.22 12.12
CA CYS A 107 -7.46 -12.67 13.34
C CYS A 107 -8.83 -13.28 13.68
N THR A 108 -9.65 -13.62 12.66
CA THR A 108 -11.04 -14.04 12.87
C THR A 108 -11.23 -15.56 12.90
N TRP A 109 -10.36 -16.34 12.24
CA TRP A 109 -10.53 -17.79 12.12
C TRP A 109 -9.85 -18.53 13.27
N LYS A 110 -10.59 -19.49 13.87
CA LYS A 110 -10.14 -20.39 14.96
C LYS A 110 -8.86 -21.18 14.69
N ARG A 111 -8.42 -21.32 13.44
CA ARG A 111 -7.19 -22.07 13.07
C ARG A 111 -5.92 -21.19 13.04
N GLY A 112 -6.06 -19.87 13.10
CA GLY A 112 -4.95 -18.91 13.20
C GLY A 112 -4.80 -18.42 14.65
N TRP A 113 -4.98 -17.12 14.87
CA TRP A 113 -4.93 -16.50 16.20
C TRP A 113 -6.21 -16.78 16.98
N GLY A 114 -7.37 -16.73 16.31
CA GLY A 114 -8.69 -16.86 16.93
C GLY A 114 -9.12 -15.60 17.68
N TRP A 115 -10.34 -15.14 17.40
CA TRP A 115 -10.89 -13.88 17.93
C TRP A 115 -10.77 -13.74 19.45
N ASP A 116 -10.92 -14.84 20.19
CA ASP A 116 -10.92 -14.83 21.65
C ASP A 116 -9.50 -14.67 22.23
N LYS A 117 -8.46 -15.13 21.51
CA LYS A 117 -7.04 -14.86 21.86
C LYS A 117 -6.59 -13.49 21.34
N PHE A 118 -7.12 -13.03 20.21
CA PHE A 118 -6.86 -11.68 19.70
C PHE A 118 -7.38 -10.60 20.64
N ILE A 119 -8.62 -10.75 21.17
CA ILE A 119 -9.12 -9.82 22.21
C ILE A 119 -8.30 -9.94 23.48
N ALA A 120 -7.91 -11.15 23.91
CA ALA A 120 -7.10 -11.31 25.11
C ALA A 120 -5.72 -10.61 25.00
N GLU A 121 -5.10 -10.62 23.82
CA GLU A 121 -3.83 -9.93 23.54
C GLU A 121 -4.02 -8.44 23.20
N ALA A 122 -5.18 -8.03 22.70
CA ALA A 122 -5.48 -6.63 22.44
C ALA A 122 -5.88 -5.88 23.74
N ASP A 123 -6.51 -6.59 24.68
CA ASP A 123 -6.94 -6.07 25.99
C ASP A 123 -5.91 -6.29 27.12
N THR A 124 -4.69 -6.79 26.84
CA THR A 124 -3.60 -6.89 27.85
C THR A 124 -3.07 -5.52 28.30
N GLY A 125 -3.41 -4.43 27.59
CA GLY A 125 -3.07 -3.06 27.97
C GLY A 125 -4.06 -2.43 28.97
N ALA A 126 -3.60 -1.43 29.72
CA ALA A 126 -4.46 -0.61 30.58
C ALA A 126 -5.20 0.45 29.73
N GLY A 127 -6.34 0.07 29.14
CA GLY A 127 -7.13 0.93 28.25
C GLY A 127 -8.57 0.46 28.03
N VAL A 128 -9.31 1.19 27.19
CA VAL A 128 -10.73 0.91 26.88
C VAL A 128 -10.85 -0.45 26.21
N LYS A 129 -11.60 -1.38 26.83
CA LYS A 129 -11.78 -2.75 26.36
C LYS A 129 -12.39 -2.81 24.96
N PHE A 130 -11.87 -3.69 24.12
CA PHE A 130 -12.36 -3.87 22.76
C PHE A 130 -13.83 -4.34 22.75
N PRO A 131 -14.78 -3.58 22.18
CA PRO A 131 -16.18 -3.95 22.24
C PRO A 131 -16.43 -5.23 21.43
N ALA A 132 -16.94 -6.27 22.08
CA ALA A 132 -17.23 -7.57 21.47
C ALA A 132 -18.21 -7.51 20.27
N VAL A 133 -18.97 -6.42 20.14
CA VAL A 133 -19.86 -6.13 19.00
C VAL A 133 -19.07 -5.90 17.71
N LEU A 134 -17.82 -5.40 17.80
CA LEU A 134 -16.93 -5.22 16.66
C LEU A 134 -16.50 -6.56 16.03
N ARG A 135 -16.74 -7.69 16.72
CA ARG A 135 -16.55 -9.05 16.18
C ARG A 135 -17.38 -9.28 14.94
N LEU A 136 -18.65 -8.84 14.93
CA LEU A 136 -19.53 -9.03 13.79
C LEU A 136 -19.11 -8.13 12.63
N TYR A 137 -18.70 -6.89 12.94
CA TYR A 137 -18.19 -5.93 11.97
C TYR A 137 -16.90 -6.45 11.30
N MET A 138 -15.91 -6.87 12.08
CA MET A 138 -14.64 -7.39 11.54
C MET A 138 -14.82 -8.74 10.84
N LYS A 139 -15.68 -9.64 11.34
CA LYS A 139 -15.85 -10.96 10.73
C LYS A 139 -16.70 -10.93 9.44
N TYR A 140 -17.64 -10.00 9.31
CA TYR A 140 -18.60 -10.02 8.20
C TYR A 140 -18.53 -8.78 7.33
N PHE A 141 -18.48 -7.58 7.92
CA PHE A 141 -18.52 -6.33 7.15
C PHE A 141 -17.19 -6.04 6.44
N VAL A 142 -16.08 -6.14 7.16
CA VAL A 142 -14.75 -5.84 6.60
C VAL A 142 -14.36 -6.81 5.47
N PRO A 143 -14.51 -8.14 5.57
CA PRO A 143 -14.18 -9.03 4.45
C PRO A 143 -15.10 -8.82 3.24
N VAL A 144 -16.38 -8.48 3.45
CA VAL A 144 -17.29 -8.12 2.35
C VAL A 144 -16.82 -6.84 1.66
N LEU A 145 -16.43 -5.82 2.41
CA LEU A 145 -15.86 -4.59 1.83
C LEU A 145 -14.58 -4.87 1.04
N VAL A 146 -13.67 -5.70 1.56
CA VAL A 146 -12.43 -6.03 0.85
C VAL A 146 -12.72 -6.82 -0.42
N LEU A 147 -13.70 -7.72 -0.43
CA LEU A 147 -14.16 -8.40 -1.65
C LEU A 147 -14.73 -7.41 -2.67
N ILE A 148 -15.52 -6.42 -2.22
CA ILE A 148 -16.02 -5.34 -3.10
C ILE A 148 -14.87 -4.54 -3.70
N VAL A 149 -13.85 -4.21 -2.91
CA VAL A 149 -12.66 -3.49 -3.39
C VAL A 149 -11.90 -4.30 -4.44
N ILE A 150 -11.73 -5.61 -4.24
CA ILE A 150 -11.11 -6.49 -5.25
C ILE A 150 -11.93 -6.47 -6.54
N VAL A 151 -13.25 -6.66 -6.45
CA VAL A 151 -14.11 -6.63 -7.64
C VAL A 151 -14.01 -5.27 -8.35
N MET A 152 -14.11 -4.16 -7.61
CA MET A 152 -13.98 -2.80 -8.15
C MET A 152 -12.63 -2.54 -8.82
N GLY A 153 -11.54 -3.03 -8.24
CA GLY A 153 -10.20 -2.90 -8.81
C GLY A 153 -10.03 -3.65 -10.14
N TRP A 154 -10.75 -4.77 -10.32
CA TRP A 154 -10.72 -5.56 -11.54
C TRP A 154 -11.67 -5.08 -12.64
N ILE A 155 -12.74 -4.34 -12.30
CA ILE A 155 -13.69 -3.76 -13.28
C ILE A 155 -12.98 -2.96 -14.40
N PRO A 156 -12.09 -1.99 -14.12
CA PRO A 156 -11.46 -1.17 -15.17
C PRO A 156 -10.54 -1.99 -16.09
N VAL A 157 -9.91 -3.05 -15.57
CA VAL A 157 -9.08 -3.96 -16.36
C VAL A 157 -9.97 -4.81 -17.25
N VAL A 158 -11.02 -5.42 -16.70
CA VAL A 158 -11.95 -6.25 -17.46
C VAL A 158 -12.69 -5.44 -18.53
N SER A 159 -13.12 -4.21 -18.23
CA SER A 159 -13.79 -3.34 -19.22
C SER A 159 -12.86 -2.98 -20.38
N ALA A 160 -11.60 -2.67 -20.09
CA ALA A 160 -10.61 -2.38 -21.12
C ALA A 160 -10.24 -3.60 -21.99
N TRP A 161 -10.35 -4.83 -21.44
CA TRP A 161 -10.05 -6.06 -22.17
C TRP A 161 -11.26 -6.58 -22.96
N VAL A 162 -12.47 -6.32 -22.47
CA VAL A 162 -13.74 -6.73 -23.09
C VAL A 162 -14.19 -5.75 -24.18
N GLY A 163 -13.59 -4.56 -24.27
CA GLY A 163 -13.82 -3.63 -25.38
C GLY A 163 -15.15 -2.89 -25.29
N ALA A 164 -15.43 -2.28 -24.13
CA ALA A 164 -16.48 -1.28 -23.97
C ALA A 164 -15.89 0.05 -23.48
#